data_AF-A0AAW2GA98-F1
#
_entry.id   AF-A0AAW2GA98-F1
#
_cell.length_a   1.000
_cell.length_b   1.000
_cell.length_c   1.000
_cell.angle_alpha   90.00
_cell.angle_beta   90.00
_cell.angle_gamma   90.00
#
_symmetry.space_group_name_H-M   'P 1'
#
loop_
_entity.id
_entity.type
_entity.pdbx_description
1 polymer ?
#
loop_
_entity_poly.entity_id
_entity_poly.type
_entity_poly.pdbx_seq_one_letter_code
_entity_poly.pdbx_strand_id
1 'polypeptide(L)'
;MLIYLSLIAALPLLTVTFPQNSNNASITQVDGFVFDGPAASEQPNGKQRITSTSTTTIASVPLPDDLYNACLQKCPTTPEYNPVCGTDRIDYTNPGGLGCAQRCGKDVTLNYYGRCSTSRAG
;
A
#
# COMPACT_ATOMS: atom_id res chain seq x y z
N MET A 1 48.94 23.56 24.49
CA MET A 1 48.62 22.90 25.79
C MET A 1 48.42 24.03 26.79
N LEU A 2 47.29 24.32 27.43
CA LEU A 2 46.14 23.53 27.85
C LEU A 2 44.93 24.49 27.95
N ILE A 3 43.87 24.34 27.15
CA ILE A 3 42.57 25.02 27.43
C ILE A 3 41.35 24.21 26.97
N TYR A 4 41.41 22.87 27.08
CA TYR A 4 40.27 22.00 26.72
C TYR A 4 40.05 20.92 27.78
N LEU A 5 39.61 21.32 28.98
CA LEU A 5 39.29 20.38 30.06
C LEU A 5 38.07 20.82 30.88
N SER A 6 37.04 21.35 30.21
CA SER A 6 35.75 21.68 30.83
C SER A 6 34.56 21.28 29.94
N LEU A 7 34.52 20.02 29.52
CA LEU A 7 33.33 19.46 28.85
C LEU A 7 32.95 18.11 29.47
N ILE A 8 32.38 18.16 30.67
CA ILE A 8 31.53 17.08 31.18
C ILE A 8 30.17 17.71 31.46
N ALA A 9 29.44 18.03 30.38
CA ALA A 9 28.03 18.31 30.48
C ALA A 9 27.34 16.98 30.83
N ALA A 10 26.80 16.91 32.04
CA ALA A 10 26.03 15.78 32.52
C ALA A 10 24.86 15.49 31.58
N LEU A 11 24.78 14.27 31.03
CA LEU A 11 23.59 13.77 30.36
C LEU A 11 22.56 13.37 31.44
N PRO A 12 21.37 13.99 31.52
CA PRO A 12 20.26 13.35 32.20
C PRO A 12 19.72 12.26 31.27
N LEU A 13 19.80 10.99 31.71
CA LEU A 13 19.09 9.88 31.08
C LEU A 13 17.59 10.18 31.14
N LEU A 14 16.96 10.36 29.98
CA LEU A 14 15.50 10.35 29.85
C LEU A 14 15.03 8.90 29.87
N THR A 15 14.85 8.32 31.05
CA THR A 15 14.08 7.07 31.18
C THR A 15 12.60 7.41 31.04
N VAL A 16 12.04 7.16 29.85
CA VAL A 16 10.59 7.15 29.64
C VAL A 16 10.06 5.86 30.29
N THR A 17 9.52 5.96 31.50
CA THR A 17 8.73 4.88 32.10
C THR A 17 7.27 5.08 31.68
N PHE A 18 6.70 4.11 30.98
CA PHE A 18 5.26 4.10 30.65
C PHE A 18 4.48 3.47 31.82
N PRO A 19 3.43 4.13 32.36
CA PRO A 19 2.52 3.48 33.30
C PRO A 19 1.50 2.64 32.52
N GLN A 20 1.55 1.31 32.66
CA GLN A 20 0.44 0.44 32.25
C GLN A 20 -0.52 0.31 33.45
N ASN A 21 -1.45 1.26 33.53
CA ASN A 21 -2.56 1.20 34.48
C ASN A 21 -3.51 0.05 34.10
N SER A 22 -3.73 -0.86 35.04
CA SER A 22 -4.61 -2.02 34.91
C SER A 22 -6.06 -1.61 35.17
N ASN A 23 -6.88 -1.60 34.12
CA ASN A 23 -8.33 -1.73 34.28
C ASN A 23 -8.96 -2.36 33.04
N ASN A 24 -9.36 -3.61 33.26
CA ASN A 24 -10.27 -4.47 32.51
C ASN A 24 -11.28 -3.73 31.62
N ALA A 25 -11.18 -3.92 30.31
CA ALA A 25 -12.25 -3.63 29.35
C ALA A 25 -12.28 -4.71 28.27
N SER A 26 -13.17 -5.68 28.48
CA SER A 26 -13.94 -6.47 27.51
C SER A 26 -13.27 -6.71 26.15
N ILE A 27 -12.61 -7.87 26.01
CA ILE A 27 -12.22 -8.44 24.71
C ILE A 27 -13.50 -8.88 23.99
N THR A 28 -14.01 -8.05 23.08
CA THR A 28 -14.98 -8.51 22.08
C THR A 28 -14.22 -9.30 21.02
N GLN A 29 -14.31 -10.62 21.18
CA GLN A 29 -14.16 -11.69 20.21
C GLN A 29 -14.00 -11.22 18.75
N VAL A 30 -12.81 -11.46 18.19
CA VAL A 30 -12.55 -11.32 16.76
C VAL A 30 -13.28 -12.45 16.01
N ASP A 31 -14.14 -12.09 15.07
CA ASP A 31 -14.82 -13.07 14.21
C ASP A 31 -13.78 -13.88 13.44
N GLY A 32 -13.95 -15.19 13.51
CA GLY A 32 -12.95 -16.19 13.21
C GLY A 32 -12.47 -16.17 11.76
N PHE A 33 -11.22 -16.56 11.61
CA PHE A 33 -10.60 -17.00 10.37
C PHE A 33 -11.44 -18.13 9.75
N VAL A 34 -12.34 -17.82 8.82
CA VAL A 34 -12.99 -18.83 7.99
C VAL A 34 -12.01 -19.26 6.91
N PHE A 35 -11.50 -20.47 7.08
CA PHE A 35 -10.72 -21.16 6.07
C PHE A 35 -11.71 -21.83 5.11
N ASP A 36 -12.10 -21.13 4.04
CA ASP A 36 -12.93 -21.69 2.96
C ASP A 36 -12.12 -22.74 2.19
N GLY A 37 -12.07 -23.95 2.76
CA GLY A 37 -11.67 -25.15 2.04
C GLY A 37 -12.63 -25.43 0.88
N PRO A 38 -12.21 -26.19 -0.14
CA PRO A 38 -12.96 -26.29 -1.38
C PRO A 38 -14.18 -27.20 -1.18
N ALA A 39 -15.37 -26.60 -1.13
CA ALA A 39 -16.63 -27.35 -1.14
C ALA A 39 -17.16 -27.45 -2.58
N ALA A 40 -17.10 -28.67 -3.13
CA ALA A 40 -17.85 -29.05 -4.30
C ALA A 40 -19.34 -29.23 -3.97
N SER A 41 -20.18 -28.96 -4.98
CA SER A 41 -21.55 -29.44 -5.20
C SER A 41 -22.75 -28.56 -4.77
N GLU A 42 -23.42 -28.11 -5.82
CA GLU A 42 -24.87 -28.14 -6.10
C GLU A 42 -25.83 -27.09 -5.49
N GLN A 43 -26.40 -26.29 -6.40
CA GLN A 43 -27.59 -25.43 -6.25
C GLN A 43 -28.86 -26.24 -5.93
N PRO A 44 -29.85 -25.64 -5.23
CA PRO A 44 -30.96 -25.05 -5.98
C PRO A 44 -31.52 -23.73 -5.39
N ASN A 45 -31.47 -22.71 -6.24
CA ASN A 45 -32.48 -21.69 -6.56
C ASN A 45 -33.48 -21.19 -5.48
N GLY A 46 -33.39 -19.87 -5.19
CA GLY A 46 -34.58 -19.01 -5.26
C GLY A 46 -34.74 -17.93 -4.18
N LYS A 47 -34.31 -16.69 -4.48
CA LYS A 47 -35.14 -15.46 -4.57
C LYS A 47 -34.32 -14.19 -4.32
N GLN A 48 -33.95 -13.49 -5.40
CA GLN A 48 -34.32 -12.08 -5.63
C GLN A 48 -33.92 -11.67 -7.06
N ARG A 49 -34.90 -11.16 -7.81
CA ARG A 49 -34.77 -10.61 -9.17
C ARG A 49 -35.36 -9.20 -9.16
N ILE A 50 -34.54 -8.17 -9.38
CA ILE A 50 -34.90 -6.99 -10.16
C ILE A 50 -33.66 -6.64 -11.01
N THR A 51 -33.94 -6.33 -12.27
CA THR A 51 -33.07 -6.29 -13.46
C THR A 51 -32.34 -4.94 -13.65
N SER A 52 -31.25 -5.01 -14.41
CA SER A 52 -30.48 -3.95 -15.10
C SER A 52 -29.27 -3.41 -14.34
N THR A 53 -28.06 -3.77 -14.80
CA THR A 53 -27.02 -2.81 -15.17
C THR A 53 -25.91 -3.53 -15.98
N SER A 54 -25.91 -3.22 -17.27
CA SER A 54 -24.78 -3.17 -18.22
C SER A 54 -23.78 -4.34 -18.30
N THR A 55 -24.00 -5.20 -19.29
CA THR A 55 -22.88 -5.75 -20.08
C THR A 55 -22.20 -4.59 -20.80
N THR A 56 -21.08 -4.09 -20.28
CA THR A 56 -20.18 -3.19 -21.02
C THR A 56 -18.78 -3.77 -20.97
N THR A 57 -18.44 -4.40 -22.09
CA THR A 57 -17.15 -4.41 -22.77
C THR A 57 -15.92 -4.09 -21.92
N ILE A 58 -15.02 -5.07 -21.84
CA ILE A 58 -13.60 -4.92 -21.50
C ILE A 58 -13.02 -3.81 -22.40
N ALA A 59 -12.96 -2.61 -21.86
CA ALA A 59 -12.24 -1.48 -22.42
C ALA A 59 -11.73 -0.68 -21.23
N SER A 60 -10.42 -0.69 -21.06
CA SER A 60 -9.65 0.16 -20.17
C SER A 60 -10.01 1.63 -20.46
N VAL A 61 -11.02 2.15 -19.78
CA VAL A 61 -11.26 3.60 -19.71
C VAL A 61 -10.28 4.10 -18.65
N PRO A 62 -9.22 4.85 -19.02
CA PRO A 62 -8.39 5.48 -18.02
C PRO A 62 -9.30 6.38 -17.17
N LEU A 63 -9.17 6.23 -15.86
CA LEU A 63 -9.76 7.16 -14.90
C LEU A 63 -9.44 8.59 -15.39
N PRO A 64 -10.40 9.53 -15.39
CA PRO A 64 -10.12 10.90 -15.80
C PRO A 64 -8.86 11.40 -15.09
N ASP A 65 -7.91 11.94 -15.87
CA ASP A 65 -6.55 12.25 -15.41
C ASP A 65 -6.55 13.11 -14.13
N ASP A 66 -7.54 14.00 -13.99
CA ASP A 66 -7.72 14.84 -12.80
C ASP A 66 -7.95 14.04 -11.51
N LEU A 67 -8.76 12.98 -11.58
CA LEU A 67 -9.04 12.13 -10.42
C LEU A 67 -7.83 11.26 -10.06
N TYR A 68 -7.11 10.78 -11.08
CA TYR A 68 -5.87 10.04 -10.89
C TYR A 68 -4.79 10.91 -10.23
N ASN A 69 -4.60 12.13 -10.72
CA ASN A 69 -3.64 13.08 -10.15
C ASN A 69 -4.00 13.47 -8.71
N ALA A 70 -5.28 13.73 -8.42
CA ALA A 70 -5.74 14.01 -7.07
C ALA A 70 -5.48 12.84 -6.10
N CYS A 71 -5.59 11.60 -6.58
CA CYS A 71 -5.24 10.41 -5.80
C CYS A 71 -3.74 10.30 -5.54
N LEU A 72 -2.90 10.52 -6.57
CA LEU A 72 -1.44 10.50 -6.42
C LEU A 72 -0.94 11.51 -5.38
N GLN A 73 -1.52 12.72 -5.34
CA GLN A 73 -1.15 13.76 -4.36
C GLN A 73 -1.45 13.36 -2.91
N LYS A 74 -2.43 12.49 -2.68
CA LYS A 74 -2.80 12.01 -1.34
C LYS A 74 -2.07 10.74 -0.94
N CYS A 75 -1.29 10.15 -1.84
CA CYS A 75 -0.67 8.88 -1.60
C CYS A 75 0.58 9.02 -0.72
N PRO A 76 0.70 8.26 0.39
CA PRO A 76 1.88 8.30 1.23
C PRO A 76 3.03 7.59 0.52
N THR A 77 3.88 8.36 -0.16
CA THR A 77 5.17 7.91 -0.68
C THR A 77 6.30 8.61 0.07
N THR A 78 7.43 7.96 0.10
CA THR A 78 8.67 8.53 0.60
C THR A 78 9.49 9.13 -0.56
N PRO A 79 10.40 10.07 -0.29
CA PRO A 79 11.19 10.75 -1.32
C PRO A 79 12.42 9.97 -1.78
N GLU A 80 12.70 8.79 -1.23
CA GLU A 80 13.89 8.03 -1.63
C GLU A 80 13.78 7.57 -3.09
N TYR A 81 14.92 7.58 -3.77
CA TYR A 81 15.02 7.19 -5.16
C TYR A 81 15.40 5.71 -5.26
N ASN A 82 14.45 4.86 -5.65
CA ASN A 82 14.65 3.43 -5.89
C ASN A 82 13.79 3.00 -7.11
N PRO A 83 14.24 3.31 -8.33
CA PRO A 83 13.40 3.23 -9.51
C PRO A 83 12.93 1.80 -9.78
N VAL A 84 11.69 1.67 -10.22
CA VAL A 84 11.12 0.40 -10.69
C VAL A 84 10.46 0.58 -12.04
N CYS A 85 10.50 -0.45 -12.87
CA CYS A 85 9.80 -0.46 -14.14
C CYS A 85 8.45 -1.13 -13.97
N GLY A 86 7.38 -0.44 -14.37
CA GLY A 86 6.04 -1.03 -14.44
C GLY A 86 5.84 -1.87 -15.71
N THR A 87 4.80 -2.71 -15.71
CA THR A 87 4.37 -3.46 -16.91
C THR A 87 3.90 -2.56 -18.05
N ASP A 88 3.55 -1.32 -17.73
CA ASP A 88 3.22 -0.24 -18.65
C ASP A 88 4.46 0.41 -19.31
N ARG A 89 5.67 -0.07 -18.99
CA ARG A 89 6.96 0.49 -19.44
C ARG A 89 7.18 1.93 -18.98
N ILE A 90 6.59 2.33 -17.85
CA ILE A 90 6.85 3.62 -17.20
C ILE A 90 7.76 3.38 -16.00
N ASP A 91 8.73 4.29 -15.82
CA ASP A 91 9.58 4.32 -14.65
C ASP A 91 8.88 5.01 -13.48
N TYR A 92 8.82 4.31 -12.36
CA TYR A 92 8.33 4.83 -11.09
C TYR A 92 9.52 5.11 -10.18
N THR A 93 9.59 6.33 -9.64
CA THR A 93 10.72 6.83 -8.81
C THR A 93 11.06 5.92 -7.63
N ASN A 94 10.04 5.27 -7.06
CA ASN A 94 10.17 4.33 -5.96
C ASN A 94 9.03 3.28 -6.04
N PRO A 95 9.17 2.10 -5.39
CA PRO A 95 8.12 1.09 -5.36
C PRO A 95 6.82 1.58 -4.71
N GLY A 96 6.89 2.54 -3.79
CA GLY A 96 5.72 3.22 -3.23
C GLY A 96 4.91 3.96 -4.30
N GLY A 97 5.57 4.66 -5.23
CA GLY A 97 4.96 5.35 -6.35
C GLY A 97 4.24 4.40 -7.31
N LEU A 98 4.80 3.22 -7.55
CA LEU A 98 4.13 2.16 -8.32
C LEU A 98 2.87 1.66 -7.58
N GLY A 99 2.98 1.41 -6.28
CA GLY A 99 1.84 1.03 -5.44
C GLY A 99 0.76 2.11 -5.37
N CYS A 100 1.14 3.39 -5.39
CA CYS A 100 0.21 4.51 -5.46
C CYS A 100 -0.59 4.49 -6.76
N ALA A 101 0.10 4.30 -7.90
CA ALA A 101 -0.58 4.20 -9.18
C ALA A 101 -1.61 3.05 -9.21
N GLN A 102 -1.25 1.88 -8.66
CA GLN A 102 -2.17 0.74 -8.49
C GLN A 102 -3.41 1.11 -7.68
N ARG A 103 -3.21 1.73 -6.51
CA ARG A 103 -4.30 2.15 -5.61
C ARG A 103 -5.20 3.21 -6.24
N CYS A 104 -4.63 4.06 -7.08
CA CYS A 104 -5.35 5.08 -7.83
C CYS A 104 -6.07 4.53 -9.07
N GLY A 105 -6.09 3.21 -9.26
CA GLY A 105 -6.85 2.54 -10.32
C GLY A 105 -6.08 2.38 -11.64
N LYS A 106 -4.78 2.63 -11.65
CA LYS A 106 -3.94 2.28 -12.80
C LYS A 106 -3.62 0.78 -12.75
N ASP A 107 -4.00 0.07 -13.79
CA ASP A 107 -3.63 -1.34 -13.96
C ASP A 107 -2.15 -1.43 -14.38
N VAL A 108 -1.28 -1.49 -13.37
CA VAL A 108 0.17 -1.61 -13.52
C VAL A 108 0.70 -2.56 -12.47
N THR A 109 1.66 -3.40 -12.82
CA THR A 109 2.38 -4.25 -11.89
C THR A 109 3.87 -4.04 -12.04
N LEU A 110 4.65 -4.47 -11.04
CA LEU A 110 6.11 -4.39 -11.11
C LEU A 110 6.61 -5.37 -12.18
N ASN A 111 7.29 -4.85 -13.20
CA ASN A 111 7.96 -5.65 -14.22
C ASN A 111 9.36 -6.06 -13.73
N TYR A 112 10.19 -5.08 -13.34
CA TYR A 112 11.49 -5.33 -12.71
C TYR A 112 11.99 -4.11 -11.92
N TYR A 113 12.99 -4.31 -11.05
CA TYR A 113 13.66 -3.24 -10.32
C TYR A 113 14.71 -2.54 -11.19
N GLY A 114 14.71 -1.21 -11.20
CA GLY A 114 15.49 -0.37 -12.10
C GLY A 114 14.60 0.44 -13.05
N ARG A 115 15.23 1.22 -13.93
CA ARG A 115 14.50 2.02 -14.93
C ARG A 115 14.03 1.15 -16.09
N CYS A 116 12.95 1.53 -16.76
CA CYS A 116 12.50 0.81 -17.95
C CYS A 116 13.52 0.85 -19.12
N SER A 117 14.41 1.83 -19.16
CA SER A 117 15.49 1.91 -20.14
C SER A 117 16.67 0.96 -19.88
N THR A 118 16.78 0.41 -18.66
CA THR A 118 17.85 -0.54 -18.32
C THR A 118 17.44 -1.98 -18.55
N SER A 119 16.37 -2.24 -19.31
CA SER A 119 16.05 -3.61 -19.74
C SER A 119 17.29 -4.11 -20.47
N ARG A 120 18.05 -5.00 -19.82
CA ARG A 120 19.05 -5.82 -20.52
C ARG A 120 18.24 -6.66 -21.50
N ALA A 121 18.08 -6.14 -22.71
CA ALA A 121 17.95 -6.97 -23.88
C ALA A 121 19.24 -7.79 -23.89
N GLY A 122 19.11 -9.05 -23.43
CA GLY A 122 20.15 -10.05 -23.63
C GLY A 122 20.29 -10.35 -25.11
#